data_AF-A0A2G4FR20-F1
#
_entry.id   AF-A0A2G4FR20-F1
#
_cell.length_a   1.000
_cell.length_b   1.000
_cell.length_c   1.000
_cell.angle_alpha   90.00
_cell.angle_beta   90.00
_cell.angle_gamma   90.00
#
_symmetry.space_group_name_H-M   'P 1'
#
loop_
_entity.id
_entity.type
_entity.pdbx_description
1 polymer ?
#
loop_
_entity_poly.entity_id
_entity_poly.type
_entity_poly.pdbx_seq_one_letter_code
_entity_poly.pdbx_strand_id
1 'polypeptide(L)'
;MVAPIRYCRLHPLGHPGCTTREQQVTMMNGWAGVASKIGYYNYMYNLADGTLPFFKFSACKKEFPYLADKGLSYMTIEVLSNWHIYGPQIYLSLRLAYDPHADANAIMNDYWVKFYGVKAAPAMKEYWMGLDEAQQKLKTHAGSFFGLAQVYTPEFLTQCEASVAKAANAAKGDAVYEQRVALHAEGLRSARSYRVMNDAMNLGDFASALIEFDKTIARLKVAVSKGWANPEYGTAYLERFFSKTVRMGAQITAAPNRVLQVLPDRWRFSFDESDSGNEKGFHTANFNDQAWPLVATQNITLDAQGFDKNAVMWYRTSFNVPAKHEKLILFFGEVDGASEVYVNGKKILITMPPAEGKKPAPTSTKPNIAVVPAGKPVREGLAKARTPFELDITSVVKPGENIIALRVDHTKITDLALGGILRPVLLINKPE
;
A
#
# COMPACT_ATOMS: atom_id res chain seq x y z
N MET A 1 23.39 -10.90 -11.78
CA MET A 1 22.28 -9.92 -11.84
C MET A 1 21.65 -9.81 -10.46
N VAL A 2 21.49 -8.60 -9.93
CA VAL A 2 20.86 -8.32 -8.63
C VAL A 2 19.42 -7.88 -8.87
N ALA A 3 18.46 -8.59 -8.26
CA ALA A 3 17.04 -8.26 -8.28
C ALA A 3 16.57 -7.95 -6.85
N PRO A 4 16.49 -6.66 -6.46
CA PRO A 4 16.30 -6.26 -5.07
C PRO A 4 14.82 -6.17 -4.67
N ILE A 5 13.98 -7.13 -5.09
CA ILE A 5 12.52 -7.07 -4.89
C ILE A 5 12.12 -6.99 -3.40
N ARG A 6 12.94 -7.53 -2.50
CA ARG A 6 12.74 -7.54 -1.04
C ARG A 6 13.22 -6.27 -0.32
N TYR A 7 13.87 -5.35 -1.04
CA TYR A 7 14.31 -4.07 -0.48
C TYR A 7 13.22 -3.01 -0.69
N CYS A 8 13.28 -1.92 0.09
CA CYS A 8 12.42 -0.77 -0.16
C CYS A 8 12.58 -0.29 -1.60
N ARG A 9 11.45 0.07 -2.22
CA ARG A 9 11.38 0.60 -3.59
C ARG A 9 10.89 2.04 -3.64
N LEU A 10 10.58 2.63 -2.49
CA LEU A 10 10.11 4.00 -2.36
C LEU A 10 11.28 4.97 -2.20
N HIS A 11 12.32 4.55 -1.48
CA HIS A 11 13.48 5.38 -1.17
C HIS A 11 14.67 5.14 -2.09
N PRO A 12 15.53 6.15 -2.31
CA PRO A 12 16.77 5.98 -3.04
C PRO A 12 17.72 4.99 -2.32
N LEU A 13 18.70 4.44 -3.04
CA LEU A 13 19.70 3.54 -2.45
C LEU A 13 20.49 4.25 -1.34
N GLY A 14 20.69 3.58 -0.20
CA GLY A 14 21.31 4.18 0.98
C GLY A 14 20.59 5.41 1.51
N HIS A 15 19.26 5.47 1.43
CA HIS A 15 18.50 6.55 2.06
C HIS A 15 18.62 6.45 3.59
N PRO A 16 19.02 7.53 4.30
CA PRO A 16 19.14 7.52 5.75
C PRO A 16 17.83 7.11 6.42
N GLY A 17 17.92 6.20 7.40
CA GLY A 17 16.76 5.74 8.15
C GLY A 17 15.86 4.76 7.39
N CYS A 18 16.27 4.33 6.19
CA CYS A 18 15.66 3.18 5.52
C CYS A 18 16.63 1.99 5.59
N THR A 19 16.49 1.20 6.66
CA THR A 19 17.39 0.08 6.98
C THR A 19 17.61 -0.85 5.78
N THR A 20 16.57 -1.15 5.02
CA THR A 20 16.69 -2.02 3.85
C THR A 20 17.55 -1.38 2.75
N ARG A 21 17.42 -0.08 2.47
CA ARG A 21 18.26 0.60 1.46
C ARG A 21 19.72 0.73 1.89
N GLU A 22 19.97 0.88 3.20
CA GLU A 22 21.32 0.86 3.77
C GLU A 22 21.95 -0.54 3.68
N GLN A 23 21.20 -1.59 4.02
CA GLN A 23 21.62 -2.98 3.81
C GLN A 23 21.92 -3.26 2.33
N GLN A 24 21.11 -2.72 1.42
CA GLN A 24 21.32 -2.91 -0.01
C GLN A 24 22.63 -2.29 -0.49
N VAL A 25 23.09 -1.15 0.06
CA VAL A 25 24.42 -0.60 -0.24
C VAL A 25 25.51 -1.60 0.11
N THR A 26 25.43 -2.21 1.29
CA THR A 26 26.38 -3.23 1.75
C THR A 26 26.38 -4.43 0.81
N MET A 27 25.19 -4.92 0.43
CA MET A 27 25.03 -6.03 -0.51
C MET A 27 25.64 -5.71 -1.88
N MET A 28 25.39 -4.50 -2.42
CA MET A 28 25.96 -4.07 -3.70
C MET A 28 27.49 -3.96 -3.63
N ASN A 29 28.05 -3.41 -2.55
CA ASN A 29 29.50 -3.32 -2.36
C ASN A 29 30.15 -4.71 -2.26
N GLY A 30 29.51 -5.66 -1.57
CA GLY A 30 29.98 -7.04 -1.49
C GLY A 30 30.09 -7.69 -2.87
N TRP A 31 29.06 -7.55 -3.71
CA TRP A 31 29.11 -8.06 -5.09
C TRP A 31 30.14 -7.35 -5.96
N ALA A 32 30.27 -6.03 -5.84
CA ALA A 32 31.27 -5.27 -6.59
C ALA A 32 32.71 -5.62 -6.20
N GLY A 33 32.94 -6.11 -4.97
CA GLY A 33 34.26 -6.57 -4.53
C GLY A 33 34.70 -7.90 -5.15
N VAL A 34 33.78 -8.68 -5.71
CA VAL A 34 34.07 -10.01 -6.27
C VAL A 34 33.76 -10.12 -7.77
N ALA A 35 32.96 -9.21 -8.33
CA ALA A 35 32.57 -9.20 -9.73
C ALA A 35 32.87 -7.85 -10.39
N SER A 36 33.54 -7.88 -11.53
CA SER A 36 33.84 -6.69 -12.35
C SER A 36 32.66 -6.21 -13.20
N LYS A 37 31.61 -7.03 -13.32
CA LYS A 37 30.38 -6.72 -14.07
C LYS A 37 29.15 -7.08 -13.26
N ILE A 38 28.28 -6.11 -13.02
CA ILE A 38 27.02 -6.29 -12.32
C ILE A 38 25.86 -6.06 -13.29
N GLY A 39 24.86 -6.92 -13.24
CA GLY A 39 23.54 -6.66 -13.82
C GLY A 39 22.58 -6.21 -12.72
N TYR A 40 21.68 -5.26 -12.98
CA TYR A 40 20.73 -4.77 -12.00
C TYR A 40 19.30 -4.72 -12.57
N TYR A 41 18.35 -5.24 -11.80
CA TYR A 41 16.93 -5.23 -12.14
C TYR A 41 16.25 -4.12 -11.30
N ASN A 42 15.92 -3.01 -11.95
CA ASN A 42 15.40 -1.80 -11.31
C ASN A 42 13.87 -1.74 -11.43
N TYR A 43 13.19 -1.47 -10.31
CA TYR A 43 11.75 -1.26 -10.29
C TYR A 43 11.43 0.24 -10.36
N MET A 44 10.99 0.73 -11.52
CA MET A 44 10.60 2.13 -11.76
C MET A 44 9.09 2.35 -11.63
N TYR A 45 8.48 1.70 -10.64
CA TYR A 45 7.12 1.98 -10.20
C TYR A 45 7.00 1.57 -8.72
N ASN A 46 5.87 1.89 -8.10
CA ASN A 46 5.55 1.36 -6.78
C ASN A 46 4.98 -0.06 -6.95
N LEU A 47 5.75 -1.09 -6.59
CA LEU A 47 5.33 -2.48 -6.82
C LEU A 47 3.96 -2.74 -6.17
N ALA A 48 3.06 -3.39 -6.92
CA ALA A 48 1.68 -3.64 -6.53
C ALA A 48 0.80 -2.38 -6.35
N ASP A 49 1.17 -1.30 -7.02
CA ASP A 49 0.38 -0.10 -7.28
C ASP A 49 0.65 0.38 -8.71
N GLY A 50 -0.41 0.57 -9.48
CA GLY A 50 -0.34 1.02 -10.87
C GLY A 50 -1.22 2.23 -11.16
N THR A 51 -1.70 2.92 -10.12
CA THR A 51 -2.71 3.97 -10.30
C THR A 51 -2.34 5.28 -9.64
N LEU A 52 -1.38 5.32 -8.70
CA LEU A 52 -1.00 6.55 -8.02
C LEU A 52 0.25 7.22 -8.65
N PRO A 53 0.25 8.57 -8.81
CA PRO A 53 1.39 9.33 -9.33
C PRO A 53 2.66 9.17 -8.50
N PHE A 54 3.73 8.69 -9.12
CA PHE A 54 4.97 8.37 -8.44
C PHE A 54 6.15 8.88 -9.26
N PHE A 55 7.12 9.52 -8.61
CA PHE A 55 8.24 10.12 -9.32
C PHE A 55 9.57 9.92 -8.60
N LYS A 56 10.47 9.20 -9.27
CA LYS A 56 11.80 8.79 -8.77
C LYS A 56 12.94 9.65 -9.31
N PHE A 57 12.83 10.98 -9.29
CA PHE A 57 13.94 11.82 -9.74
C PHE A 57 15.19 11.63 -8.89
N SER A 58 15.05 11.75 -7.58
CA SER A 58 16.19 11.70 -6.65
C SER A 58 16.76 10.29 -6.52
N ALA A 59 15.93 9.26 -6.65
CA ALA A 59 16.38 7.87 -6.78
C ALA A 59 17.19 7.66 -8.06
N CYS A 60 16.70 8.07 -9.23
CA CYS A 60 17.45 7.97 -10.48
C CYS A 60 18.80 8.71 -10.39
N LYS A 61 18.78 9.96 -9.95
CA LYS A 61 19.97 10.83 -9.85
C LYS A 61 21.05 10.26 -8.92
N LYS A 62 20.67 9.53 -7.87
CA LYS A 62 21.61 8.92 -6.92
C LYS A 62 22.05 7.51 -7.33
N GLU A 63 21.10 6.67 -7.76
CA GLU A 63 21.32 5.23 -7.91
C GLU A 63 22.07 4.86 -9.18
N PHE A 64 21.76 5.50 -10.30
CA PHE A 64 22.33 5.15 -11.60
C PHE A 64 23.85 5.36 -11.63
N PRO A 65 24.40 6.55 -11.28
CA PRO A 65 25.84 6.74 -11.24
C PRO A 65 26.51 5.85 -10.18
N TYR A 66 25.88 5.69 -9.00
CA TYR A 66 26.41 4.80 -7.96
C TYR A 66 26.57 3.35 -8.46
N LEU A 67 25.58 2.83 -9.19
CA LEU A 67 25.65 1.47 -9.74
C LEU A 67 26.69 1.38 -10.85
N ALA A 68 26.81 2.41 -11.70
CA ALA A 68 27.84 2.50 -12.74
C ALA A 68 29.26 2.43 -12.15
N ASP A 69 29.52 3.19 -11.09
CA ASP A 69 30.78 3.18 -10.34
C ASP A 69 31.11 1.80 -9.71
N LYS A 70 30.12 0.90 -9.64
CA LYS A 70 30.23 -0.47 -9.12
C LYS A 70 30.26 -1.53 -10.23
N GLY A 71 30.50 -1.12 -11.48
CA GLY A 71 30.63 -2.04 -12.61
C GLY A 71 29.30 -2.46 -13.22
N LEU A 72 28.22 -1.66 -13.07
CA LEU A 72 26.97 -1.93 -13.77
C LEU A 72 27.20 -2.02 -15.29
N SER A 73 26.95 -3.20 -15.84
CA SER A 73 27.11 -3.51 -17.26
C SER A 73 25.77 -3.81 -17.95
N TYR A 74 24.74 -4.14 -17.18
CA TYR A 74 23.41 -4.50 -17.69
C TYR A 74 22.34 -3.94 -16.76
N MET A 75 21.34 -3.26 -17.30
CA MET A 75 20.19 -2.80 -16.54
C MET A 75 18.89 -3.27 -17.19
N THR A 76 18.03 -3.89 -16.39
CA THR A 76 16.63 -4.12 -16.75
C THR A 76 15.78 -3.17 -15.93
N ILE A 77 15.04 -2.27 -16.59
CA ILE A 77 14.09 -1.38 -15.93
C ILE A 77 12.71 -1.99 -16.07
N GLU A 78 12.14 -2.49 -14.96
CA GLU A 78 10.74 -2.85 -14.90
C GLU A 78 9.92 -1.60 -14.61
N VAL A 79 9.08 -1.22 -15.58
CA VAL A 79 8.14 -0.11 -15.48
C VAL A 79 6.87 -0.45 -16.23
N LEU A 80 5.74 0.02 -15.71
CA LEU A 80 4.45 -0.10 -16.38
C LEU A 80 4.30 1.06 -17.37
N SER A 81 3.72 0.81 -18.55
CA SER A 81 3.40 1.86 -19.54
C SER A 81 2.22 2.76 -19.13
N ASN A 82 2.15 3.10 -17.84
CA ASN A 82 1.21 4.03 -17.25
C ASN A 82 1.73 5.46 -17.39
N TRP A 83 1.75 5.97 -18.63
CA TRP A 83 2.26 7.30 -18.97
C TRP A 83 1.64 8.42 -18.14
N HIS A 84 0.34 8.32 -17.84
CA HIS A 84 -0.39 9.28 -17.01
C HIS A 84 0.15 9.47 -15.57
N ILE A 85 0.94 8.53 -15.05
CA ILE A 85 1.51 8.60 -13.69
C ILE A 85 3.03 8.44 -13.63
N TYR A 86 3.66 7.89 -14.68
CA TYR A 86 5.10 7.59 -14.69
C TYR A 86 5.88 8.25 -15.84
N GLY A 87 5.23 9.02 -16.73
CA GLY A 87 5.84 9.55 -17.95
C GLY A 87 7.24 10.19 -17.76
N PRO A 88 7.41 11.14 -16.83
CA PRO A 88 8.71 11.78 -16.63
C PRO A 88 9.81 10.85 -16.12
N GLN A 89 9.48 9.90 -15.23
CA GLN A 89 10.48 8.95 -14.72
C GLN A 89 10.84 7.86 -15.74
N ILE A 90 9.92 7.46 -16.61
CA ILE A 90 10.22 6.58 -17.75
C ILE A 90 11.27 7.25 -18.62
N TYR A 91 11.06 8.51 -18.99
CA TYR A 91 12.03 9.28 -19.78
C TYR A 91 13.39 9.37 -19.07
N LEU A 92 13.42 9.82 -17.81
CA LEU A 92 14.66 9.99 -17.05
C LEU A 92 15.46 8.69 -16.93
N SER A 93 14.80 7.61 -16.51
CA SER A 93 15.46 6.31 -16.28
C SER A 93 16.05 5.73 -17.56
N LEU A 94 15.40 5.90 -18.72
CA LEU A 94 15.96 5.47 -20.00
C LEU A 94 17.19 6.29 -20.41
N ARG A 95 17.18 7.62 -20.17
CA ARG A 95 18.34 8.48 -20.47
C ARG A 95 19.53 8.13 -19.59
N LEU A 96 19.31 7.92 -18.30
CA LEU A 96 20.37 7.54 -17.36
C LEU A 96 20.80 6.09 -17.47
N ALA A 97 19.95 5.17 -17.96
CA ALA A 97 20.40 3.81 -18.27
C ALA A 97 21.41 3.79 -19.42
N TYR A 98 21.30 4.74 -20.35
CA TYR A 98 22.24 4.90 -21.45
C TYR A 98 23.53 5.61 -21.02
N ASP A 99 23.39 6.72 -20.27
CA ASP A 99 24.51 7.46 -19.68
C ASP A 99 24.24 7.74 -18.19
N PRO A 100 24.72 6.86 -17.28
CA PRO A 100 24.47 6.97 -15.85
C PRO A 100 25.01 8.23 -15.17
N HIS A 101 25.95 8.93 -15.80
CA HIS A 101 26.56 10.15 -15.25
C HIS A 101 26.04 11.44 -15.90
N ALA A 102 25.09 11.34 -16.84
CA ALA A 102 24.47 12.52 -17.43
C ALA A 102 23.77 13.39 -16.38
N ASP A 103 23.74 14.71 -16.59
CA ASP A 103 23.08 15.64 -15.68
C ASP A 103 21.56 15.46 -15.71
N ALA A 104 21.03 14.74 -14.71
CA ALA A 104 19.61 14.51 -14.51
C ALA A 104 18.79 15.81 -14.46
N ASN A 105 19.34 16.91 -13.93
CA ASN A 105 18.63 18.19 -13.88
C ASN A 105 18.48 18.78 -15.28
N ALA A 106 19.56 18.77 -16.07
CA ALA A 106 19.53 19.25 -17.46
C ALA A 106 18.55 18.43 -18.31
N ILE A 107 18.57 17.10 -18.17
CA ILE A 107 17.63 16.18 -18.83
C ILE A 107 16.19 16.55 -18.49
N MET A 108 15.88 16.73 -17.20
CA MET A 108 14.50 17.03 -16.81
C MET A 108 14.08 18.44 -17.15
N ASN A 109 14.95 19.44 -17.05
CA ASN A 109 14.65 20.81 -17.49
C ASN A 109 14.28 20.86 -18.98
N ASP A 110 15.01 20.12 -19.82
CA ASP A 110 14.68 19.96 -21.25
C ASP A 110 13.33 19.23 -21.45
N TYR A 111 13.10 18.14 -20.71
CA TYR A 111 11.85 17.40 -20.77
C TYR A 111 10.64 18.26 -20.38
N TRP A 112 10.72 19.07 -19.32
CA TRP A 112 9.61 19.92 -18.90
C TRP A 112 9.17 20.87 -20.01
N VAL A 113 10.13 21.53 -20.67
CA VAL A 113 9.86 22.48 -21.75
C VAL A 113 9.35 21.77 -23.00
N LYS A 114 9.99 20.68 -23.43
CA LYS A 114 9.59 19.98 -24.66
C LYS A 114 8.29 19.21 -24.53
N PHE A 115 8.00 18.69 -23.33
CA PHE A 115 6.79 17.93 -23.09
C PHE A 115 5.60 18.85 -22.83
N TYR A 116 5.72 19.87 -21.97
CA TYR A 116 4.59 20.71 -21.58
C TYR A 116 4.53 22.09 -22.26
N GLY A 117 5.59 22.50 -22.96
CA GLY A 117 5.72 23.84 -23.49
C GLY A 117 6.22 24.83 -22.44
N VAL A 118 6.89 25.90 -22.89
CA VAL A 118 7.56 26.89 -22.02
C VAL A 118 6.64 27.53 -20.97
N LYS A 119 5.34 27.65 -21.27
CA LYS A 119 4.36 28.29 -20.37
C LYS A 119 3.89 27.37 -19.24
N ALA A 120 3.64 26.09 -19.53
CA ALA A 120 3.14 25.13 -18.55
C ALA A 120 4.26 24.38 -17.80
N ALA A 121 5.46 24.32 -18.37
CA ALA A 121 6.62 23.63 -17.81
C ALA A 121 6.93 23.99 -16.34
N PRO A 122 6.92 25.26 -15.89
CA PRO A 122 7.24 25.59 -14.51
C PRO A 122 6.26 24.98 -13.50
N ALA A 123 4.96 25.00 -13.81
CA ALA A 123 3.93 24.48 -12.93
C ALA A 123 3.90 22.94 -12.93
N MET A 124 4.15 22.30 -14.07
CA MET A 124 4.31 20.83 -14.09
C MET A 124 5.59 20.37 -13.40
N LYS A 125 6.69 21.13 -13.48
CA LYS A 125 7.90 20.86 -12.72
C LYS A 125 7.62 20.91 -11.21
N GLU A 126 6.91 21.93 -10.74
CA GLU A 126 6.49 22.06 -9.34
C GLU A 126 5.71 20.82 -8.87
N TYR A 127 4.70 20.40 -9.65
CA TYR A 127 3.92 19.19 -9.36
C TYR A 127 4.80 17.92 -9.26
N TRP A 128 5.63 17.65 -10.26
CA TRP A 128 6.44 16.43 -10.28
C TRP A 128 7.52 16.43 -9.21
N MET A 129 8.24 17.54 -9.05
CA MET A 129 9.27 17.63 -8.02
C MET A 129 8.68 17.59 -6.61
N GLY A 130 7.47 18.11 -6.40
CA GLY A 130 6.74 17.94 -5.15
C GLY A 130 6.46 16.47 -4.82
N LEU A 131 6.10 15.64 -5.82
CA LEU A 131 5.91 14.20 -5.62
C LEU A 131 7.21 13.51 -5.19
N ASP A 132 8.33 13.81 -5.85
CA ASP A 132 9.64 13.25 -5.48
C ASP A 132 10.08 13.69 -4.07
N GLU A 133 9.86 14.95 -3.70
CA GLU A 133 10.15 15.45 -2.35
C GLU A 133 9.28 14.78 -1.28
N ALA A 134 7.98 14.66 -1.52
CA ALA A 134 7.06 14.00 -0.59
C ALA A 134 7.41 12.51 -0.41
N GLN A 135 7.83 11.84 -1.48
CA GLN A 135 8.29 10.46 -1.44
C GLN A 135 9.59 10.28 -0.63
N GLN A 136 10.53 11.22 -0.72
CA GLN A 136 11.76 11.17 0.11
C GLN A 136 11.47 11.29 1.60
N LYS A 137 10.43 12.04 1.97
CA LYS A 137 9.99 12.23 3.36
C LYS A 137 9.13 11.08 3.90
N LEU A 138 8.77 10.13 3.03
CA LEU A 138 7.89 9.03 3.38
C LEU A 138 8.56 8.11 4.40
N LYS A 139 7.83 7.71 5.45
CA LYS A 139 8.38 6.80 6.48
C LYS A 139 8.15 5.32 6.19
N THR A 140 7.21 5.01 5.30
CA THR A 140 6.93 3.62 4.91
C THR A 140 8.00 3.08 3.97
N HIS A 141 8.26 1.78 4.12
CA HIS A 141 9.08 0.94 3.27
C HIS A 141 8.21 -0.13 2.58
N ALA A 142 7.00 -0.35 3.09
CA ALA A 142 6.03 -1.25 2.51
C ALA A 142 5.63 -0.81 1.08
N GLY A 143 5.44 -1.79 0.20
CA GLY A 143 4.94 -1.56 -1.17
C GLY A 143 3.43 -1.36 -1.25
N SER A 144 2.92 -1.22 -2.47
CA SER A 144 1.50 -1.01 -2.76
C SER A 144 0.95 0.30 -2.17
N PHE A 145 -0.36 0.37 -2.00
CA PHE A 145 -1.09 1.59 -1.66
C PHE A 145 -1.00 2.00 -0.19
N PHE A 146 -0.74 1.06 0.72
CA PHE A 146 -1.09 1.20 2.14
C PHE A 146 -0.36 2.32 2.89
N GLY A 147 0.88 2.64 2.49
CA GLY A 147 1.63 3.74 3.11
C GLY A 147 1.46 5.10 2.41
N LEU A 148 0.81 5.14 1.25
CA LEU A 148 0.80 6.35 0.39
C LEU A 148 -0.16 7.45 0.86
N ALA A 149 -1.05 7.17 1.81
CA ALA A 149 -1.84 8.21 2.48
C ALA A 149 -0.97 9.25 3.20
N GLN A 150 0.27 8.89 3.58
CA GLN A 150 1.27 9.83 4.14
C GLN A 150 1.79 10.83 3.11
N VAL A 151 1.83 10.46 1.82
CA VAL A 151 2.19 11.38 0.73
C VAL A 151 0.99 12.25 0.38
N TYR A 152 -0.16 11.62 0.10
CA TYR A 152 -1.36 12.31 -0.37
C TYR A 152 -2.21 12.84 0.78
N THR A 153 -1.62 13.76 1.54
CA THR A 153 -2.37 14.59 2.50
C THR A 153 -3.35 15.50 1.76
N PRO A 154 -4.45 15.94 2.40
CA PRO A 154 -5.39 16.87 1.77
C PRO A 154 -4.70 18.14 1.29
N GLU A 155 -3.75 18.65 2.08
CA GLU A 155 -2.98 19.85 1.79
C GLU A 155 -2.09 19.66 0.56
N PHE A 156 -1.34 18.55 0.50
CA PHE A 156 -0.45 18.29 -0.62
C PHE A 156 -1.22 18.01 -1.91
N LEU A 157 -2.35 17.29 -1.84
CA LEU A 157 -3.22 17.09 -3.00
C LEU A 157 -3.76 18.43 -3.54
N THR A 158 -4.18 19.33 -2.67
CA THR A 158 -4.64 20.67 -3.07
C THR A 158 -3.51 21.48 -3.72
N GLN A 159 -2.27 21.37 -3.23
CA GLN A 159 -1.10 21.98 -3.86
C GLN A 159 -0.85 21.40 -5.26
N CYS A 160 -0.84 20.07 -5.41
CA CYS A 160 -0.69 19.41 -6.70
C CYS A 160 -1.78 19.85 -7.71
N GLU A 161 -3.04 19.90 -7.26
CA GLU A 161 -4.17 20.32 -8.09
C GLU A 161 -4.02 21.78 -8.55
N ALA A 162 -3.54 22.67 -7.67
CA ALA A 162 -3.27 24.05 -8.02
C ALA A 162 -2.16 24.16 -9.08
N SER A 163 -1.05 23.43 -8.93
CA SER A 163 0.04 23.39 -9.91
C SER A 163 -0.44 22.87 -11.27
N VAL A 164 -1.20 21.76 -11.28
CA VAL A 164 -1.74 21.18 -12.52
C VAL A 164 -2.78 22.10 -13.17
N ALA A 165 -3.64 22.76 -12.41
CA ALA A 165 -4.61 23.73 -12.93
C ALA A 165 -3.92 24.95 -13.55
N LYS A 166 -2.84 25.45 -12.92
CA LYS A 166 -1.99 26.51 -13.48
C LYS A 166 -1.37 26.08 -14.81
N ALA A 167 -0.83 24.86 -14.88
CA ALA A 167 -0.29 24.29 -16.12
C ALA A 167 -1.36 24.18 -17.21
N ALA A 168 -2.56 23.69 -16.87
CA ALA A 168 -3.65 23.52 -17.82
C ALA A 168 -4.10 24.86 -18.42
N ASN A 169 -4.20 25.90 -17.59
CA ASN A 169 -4.48 27.26 -18.07
C ASN A 169 -3.36 27.82 -18.95
N ALA A 170 -2.11 27.57 -18.61
CA ALA A 170 -0.95 28.06 -19.36
C ALA A 170 -0.76 27.37 -20.73
N ALA A 171 -1.25 26.13 -20.86
CA ALA A 171 -1.23 25.36 -22.11
C ALA A 171 -2.34 25.76 -23.10
N LYS A 172 -3.35 26.53 -22.67
CA LYS A 172 -4.49 26.92 -23.52
C LYS A 172 -4.05 27.52 -24.86
N GLY A 173 -4.65 27.04 -25.94
CA GLY A 173 -4.36 27.47 -27.31
C GLY A 173 -3.26 26.64 -28.00
N ASP A 174 -2.66 25.67 -27.32
CA ASP A 174 -1.78 24.66 -27.91
C ASP A 174 -2.34 23.25 -27.64
N ALA A 175 -2.99 22.67 -28.64
CA ALA A 175 -3.69 21.40 -28.50
C ALA A 175 -2.78 20.25 -28.02
N VAL A 176 -1.49 20.27 -28.39
CA VAL A 176 -0.55 19.22 -28.00
C VAL A 176 -0.19 19.34 -26.52
N TYR A 177 0.13 20.55 -26.06
CA TYR A 177 0.46 20.77 -24.66
C TYR A 177 -0.77 20.63 -23.75
N GLU A 178 -1.95 21.04 -24.19
CA GLU A 178 -3.21 20.79 -23.47
C GLU A 178 -3.41 19.30 -23.22
N GLN A 179 -3.24 18.46 -24.25
CA GLN A 179 -3.39 17.01 -24.12
C GLN A 179 -2.37 16.40 -23.15
N ARG A 180 -1.11 16.88 -23.19
CA ARG A 180 -0.02 16.38 -22.34
C ARG A 180 -0.15 16.81 -20.87
N VAL A 181 -0.71 18.00 -20.61
CA VAL A 181 -1.09 18.38 -19.24
C VAL A 181 -2.30 17.56 -18.78
N ALA A 182 -3.32 17.40 -19.62
CA ALA A 182 -4.51 16.61 -19.30
C ALA A 182 -4.18 15.14 -18.98
N LEU A 183 -3.20 14.55 -19.69
CA LEU A 183 -2.65 13.22 -19.40
C LEU A 183 -2.26 13.06 -17.92
N HIS A 184 -1.50 14.01 -17.37
CA HIS A 184 -1.00 13.91 -16.00
C HIS A 184 -1.98 14.47 -14.96
N ALA A 185 -2.87 15.38 -15.35
CA ALA A 185 -4.03 15.75 -14.54
C ALA A 185 -4.92 14.52 -14.26
N GLU A 186 -5.10 13.65 -15.24
CA GLU A 186 -5.84 12.39 -15.10
C GLU A 186 -5.15 11.41 -14.14
N GLY A 187 -3.82 11.38 -14.12
CA GLY A 187 -3.04 10.66 -13.10
C GLY A 187 -3.29 11.19 -11.68
N LEU A 188 -3.22 12.52 -11.50
CA LEU A 188 -3.44 13.16 -10.20
C LEU A 188 -4.82 12.85 -9.60
N ARG A 189 -5.86 12.76 -10.45
CA ARG A 189 -7.21 12.39 -10.00
C ARG A 189 -7.24 11.05 -9.26
N SER A 190 -6.38 10.10 -9.62
CA SER A 190 -6.30 8.80 -8.93
C SER A 190 -5.80 8.92 -7.48
N ALA A 191 -4.90 9.86 -7.21
CA ALA A 191 -4.46 10.14 -5.84
C ALA A 191 -5.59 10.72 -4.98
N ARG A 192 -6.39 11.65 -5.56
CA ARG A 192 -7.57 12.21 -4.90
C ARG A 192 -8.62 11.12 -4.63
N SER A 193 -8.94 10.29 -5.63
CA SER A 193 -9.88 9.17 -5.49
C SER A 193 -9.42 8.17 -4.43
N TYR A 194 -8.12 7.83 -4.40
CA TYR A 194 -7.54 6.96 -3.36
C TYR A 194 -7.77 7.54 -1.96
N ARG A 195 -7.55 8.84 -1.77
CA ARG A 195 -7.79 9.50 -0.49
C ARG A 195 -9.26 9.44 -0.09
N VAL A 196 -10.17 9.76 -1.02
CA VAL A 196 -11.63 9.68 -0.79
C VAL A 196 -12.05 8.28 -0.38
N MET A 197 -11.56 7.23 -1.07
CA MET A 197 -11.87 5.84 -0.71
C MET A 197 -11.40 5.50 0.70
N ASN A 198 -10.17 5.89 1.08
CA ASN A 198 -9.63 5.60 2.40
C ASN A 198 -10.39 6.35 3.50
N ASP A 199 -10.64 7.65 3.31
CA ASP A 199 -11.35 8.47 4.30
C ASP A 199 -12.79 7.96 4.50
N ALA A 200 -13.48 7.58 3.42
CA ALA A 200 -14.80 6.97 3.49
C ALA A 200 -14.79 5.64 4.25
N MET A 201 -13.85 4.73 3.93
CA MET A 201 -13.69 3.47 4.68
C MET A 201 -13.42 3.72 6.16
N ASN A 202 -12.52 4.65 6.49
CA ASN A 202 -12.15 5.01 7.87
C ASN A 202 -13.31 5.60 8.68
N LEU A 203 -14.32 6.15 8.01
CA LEU A 203 -15.58 6.60 8.61
C LEU A 203 -16.65 5.49 8.68
N GLY A 204 -16.37 4.29 8.17
CA GLY A 204 -17.33 3.21 8.04
C GLY A 204 -18.31 3.37 6.86
N ASP A 205 -18.12 4.38 6.00
CA ASP A 205 -18.93 4.64 4.81
C ASP A 205 -18.39 3.88 3.59
N PHE A 206 -18.57 2.56 3.62
CA PHE A 206 -18.16 1.70 2.51
C PHE A 206 -19.02 1.89 1.26
N ALA A 207 -20.23 2.45 1.38
CA ALA A 207 -21.07 2.77 0.23
C ALA A 207 -20.42 3.87 -0.63
N SER A 208 -19.99 4.96 -0.01
CA SER A 208 -19.24 6.02 -0.71
C SER A 208 -17.89 5.52 -1.23
N ALA A 209 -17.18 4.68 -0.46
CA ALA A 209 -15.94 4.08 -0.92
C ALA A 209 -16.14 3.21 -2.19
N LEU A 210 -17.22 2.41 -2.25
CA LEU A 210 -17.56 1.61 -3.42
C LEU A 210 -17.92 2.47 -4.63
N ILE A 211 -18.70 3.54 -4.42
CA ILE A 211 -19.05 4.49 -5.50
C ILE A 211 -17.79 5.12 -6.09
N GLU A 212 -16.85 5.58 -5.26
CA GLU A 212 -15.61 6.18 -5.73
C GLU A 212 -14.70 5.15 -6.40
N PHE A 213 -14.65 3.92 -5.88
CA PHE A 213 -13.93 2.82 -6.49
C PHE A 213 -14.45 2.53 -7.91
N ASP A 214 -15.75 2.32 -8.08
CA ASP A 214 -16.34 2.00 -9.40
C ASP A 214 -16.18 3.17 -10.40
N LYS A 215 -16.33 4.42 -9.94
CA LYS A 215 -16.02 5.63 -10.73
C LYS A 215 -14.56 5.65 -11.19
N THR A 216 -13.64 5.34 -10.29
CA THR A 216 -12.20 5.32 -10.58
C THR A 216 -11.86 4.24 -11.59
N ILE A 217 -12.42 3.04 -11.45
CA ILE A 217 -12.23 1.94 -12.41
C ILE A 217 -12.75 2.32 -13.80
N ALA A 218 -13.96 2.87 -13.89
CA ALA A 218 -14.53 3.30 -15.17
C ALA A 218 -13.65 4.36 -15.86
N ARG A 219 -13.18 5.34 -15.08
CA ARG A 219 -12.27 6.40 -15.53
C ARG A 219 -10.93 5.84 -16.03
N LEU A 220 -10.30 4.94 -15.27
CA LEU A 220 -9.02 4.32 -15.65
C LEU A 220 -9.15 3.46 -16.91
N LYS A 221 -10.29 2.80 -17.14
CA LYS A 221 -10.57 2.09 -18.40
C LYS A 221 -10.59 3.04 -19.61
N VAL A 222 -11.07 4.27 -19.44
CA VAL A 222 -10.98 5.32 -20.48
C VAL A 222 -9.52 5.77 -20.67
N ALA A 223 -8.72 5.87 -19.60
CA ALA A 223 -7.30 6.16 -19.74
C ALA A 223 -6.57 5.06 -20.52
N VAL A 224 -6.92 3.78 -20.30
CA VAL A 224 -6.41 2.65 -21.09
C VAL A 224 -6.81 2.78 -22.56
N SER A 225 -8.08 3.07 -22.86
CA SER A 225 -8.53 3.20 -24.26
C SER A 225 -7.89 4.37 -25.01
N LYS A 226 -7.42 5.39 -24.29
CA LYS A 226 -6.64 6.52 -24.83
C LYS A 226 -5.15 6.21 -24.99
N GLY A 227 -4.68 5.04 -24.55
CA GLY A 227 -3.26 4.68 -24.51
C GLY A 227 -2.46 5.41 -23.41
N TRP A 228 -3.15 6.04 -22.46
CA TRP A 228 -2.54 6.79 -21.35
C TRP A 228 -2.12 5.87 -20.18
N ALA A 229 -2.77 4.71 -20.08
CA ALA A 229 -2.52 3.68 -19.08
C ALA A 229 -2.26 2.32 -19.75
N ASN A 230 -1.53 1.45 -19.06
CA ASN A 230 -1.24 0.09 -19.49
C ASN A 230 -2.52 -0.77 -19.52
N PRO A 231 -2.77 -1.57 -20.57
CA PRO A 231 -3.98 -2.39 -20.66
C PRO A 231 -4.16 -3.45 -19.57
N GLU A 232 -3.06 -4.00 -19.06
CA GLU A 232 -3.09 -5.01 -18.00
C GLU A 232 -3.13 -4.35 -16.62
N TYR A 233 -2.25 -3.36 -16.38
CA TYR A 233 -2.02 -2.80 -15.05
C TYR A 233 -2.72 -1.47 -14.79
N GLY A 234 -3.50 -0.95 -15.74
CA GLY A 234 -4.27 0.29 -15.57
C GLY A 234 -5.32 0.21 -14.46
N THR A 235 -5.82 -1.00 -14.15
CA THR A 235 -6.77 -1.23 -13.03
C THR A 235 -6.40 -2.40 -12.12
N ALA A 236 -5.60 -3.36 -12.60
CA ALA A 236 -5.48 -4.67 -11.97
C ALA A 236 -5.07 -4.63 -10.49
N TYR A 237 -4.13 -3.77 -10.10
CA TYR A 237 -3.73 -3.69 -8.68
C TYR A 237 -4.79 -3.01 -7.82
N LEU A 238 -5.42 -1.94 -8.30
CA LEU A 238 -6.52 -1.31 -7.59
C LEU A 238 -7.67 -2.31 -7.36
N GLU A 239 -8.04 -3.07 -8.41
CA GLU A 239 -9.05 -4.13 -8.29
C GLU A 239 -8.61 -5.23 -7.31
N ARG A 240 -7.35 -5.68 -7.40
CA ARG A 240 -6.82 -6.75 -6.55
C ARG A 240 -6.84 -6.39 -5.05
N PHE A 241 -6.51 -5.14 -4.70
CA PHE A 241 -6.32 -4.74 -3.31
C PHE A 241 -7.50 -4.00 -2.69
N PHE A 242 -8.38 -3.38 -3.49
CA PHE A 242 -9.55 -2.67 -2.94
C PHE A 242 -10.87 -3.42 -3.14
N SER A 243 -11.05 -4.12 -4.28
CA SER A 243 -12.38 -4.63 -4.70
C SER A 243 -13.08 -5.45 -3.61
N LYS A 244 -12.38 -6.43 -3.02
CA LYS A 244 -12.98 -7.31 -2.00
C LYS A 244 -13.44 -6.51 -0.77
N THR A 245 -12.57 -5.65 -0.26
CA THR A 245 -12.82 -4.86 0.93
C THR A 245 -13.95 -3.87 0.71
N VAL A 246 -13.94 -3.10 -0.39
CA VAL A 246 -14.98 -2.11 -0.65
C VAL A 246 -16.34 -2.74 -0.95
N ARG A 247 -16.37 -3.86 -1.68
CA ARG A 247 -17.63 -4.54 -2.03
C ARG A 247 -18.24 -5.25 -0.83
N MET A 248 -17.45 -6.04 -0.10
CA MET A 248 -17.95 -6.72 1.10
C MET A 248 -18.32 -5.72 2.19
N GLY A 249 -17.50 -4.68 2.37
CA GLY A 249 -17.82 -3.57 3.27
C GLY A 249 -19.14 -2.91 2.92
N ALA A 250 -19.35 -2.53 1.65
CA ALA A 250 -20.60 -1.90 1.22
C ALA A 250 -21.81 -2.82 1.43
N GLN A 251 -21.65 -4.12 1.17
CA GLN A 251 -22.70 -5.11 1.40
C GLN A 251 -23.04 -5.25 2.90
N ILE A 252 -22.03 -5.37 3.77
CA ILE A 252 -22.26 -5.62 5.20
C ILE A 252 -22.76 -4.38 5.93
N THR A 253 -22.42 -3.17 5.46
CA THR A 253 -22.88 -1.91 6.03
C THR A 253 -24.19 -1.39 5.40
N ALA A 254 -24.73 -2.07 4.38
CA ALA A 254 -25.98 -1.67 3.74
C ALA A 254 -27.20 -1.95 4.63
N ALA A 255 -28.24 -1.13 4.47
CA ALA A 255 -29.53 -1.35 5.14
C ALA A 255 -30.08 -2.77 4.84
N PRO A 256 -30.71 -3.45 5.81
CA PRO A 256 -31.12 -2.92 7.12
C PRO A 256 -30.03 -2.93 8.20
N ASN A 257 -28.79 -3.35 7.87
CA ASN A 257 -27.67 -3.32 8.83
C ASN A 257 -27.30 -1.87 9.16
N ARG A 258 -26.74 -1.67 10.36
CA ARG A 258 -26.30 -0.36 10.83
C ARG A 258 -24.90 -0.45 11.41
N VAL A 259 -24.00 0.40 10.94
CA VAL A 259 -22.69 0.60 11.58
C VAL A 259 -22.93 1.29 12.91
N LEU A 260 -22.59 0.61 14.01
CA LEU A 260 -22.71 1.15 15.36
C LEU A 260 -21.44 1.92 15.76
N GLN A 261 -20.28 1.43 15.33
CA GLN A 261 -18.99 2.00 15.69
C GLN A 261 -17.93 1.63 14.65
N VAL A 262 -17.08 2.59 14.30
CA VAL A 262 -15.72 2.30 13.81
C VAL A 262 -14.85 2.14 15.05
N LEU A 263 -14.19 0.99 15.23
CA LEU A 263 -13.32 0.77 16.38
C LEU A 263 -12.17 1.79 16.40
N PRO A 264 -11.59 2.11 17.57
CA PRO A 264 -10.52 3.09 17.68
C PRO A 264 -9.38 2.83 16.68
N ASP A 265 -8.80 3.89 16.11
CA ASP A 265 -7.66 3.74 15.19
C ASP A 265 -6.40 3.21 15.92
N ARG A 266 -6.21 3.58 17.19
CA ARG A 266 -5.03 3.20 17.96
C ARG A 266 -5.27 1.98 18.86
N TRP A 267 -4.48 0.93 18.66
CA TRP A 267 -4.56 -0.33 19.41
C TRP A 267 -3.27 -0.57 20.18
N ARG A 268 -3.37 -1.20 21.35
CA ARG A 268 -2.21 -1.71 22.10
C ARG A 268 -1.58 -2.83 21.30
N PHE A 269 -0.26 -2.82 21.16
CA PHE A 269 0.45 -3.70 20.24
C PHE A 269 1.68 -4.34 20.87
N SER A 270 1.90 -5.63 20.58
CA SER A 270 3.14 -6.33 20.92
C SER A 270 3.53 -7.34 19.85
N PHE A 271 4.84 -7.48 19.62
CA PHE A 271 5.37 -8.68 18.98
C PHE A 271 5.35 -9.87 19.95
N ASP A 272 5.23 -11.07 19.39
CA ASP A 272 5.25 -12.35 20.09
C ASP A 272 6.02 -13.38 19.24
N GLU A 273 7.33 -13.21 19.15
CA GLU A 273 8.20 -13.99 18.26
C GLU A 273 8.12 -15.51 18.49
N SER A 274 7.90 -15.90 19.74
CA SER A 274 7.74 -17.31 20.14
C SER A 274 6.35 -17.86 19.83
N ASP A 275 5.37 -17.01 19.48
CA ASP A 275 3.95 -17.37 19.31
C ASP A 275 3.36 -17.99 20.58
N SER A 276 3.61 -17.34 21.71
CA SER A 276 3.32 -17.77 23.08
C SER A 276 2.23 -16.94 23.78
N GLY A 277 1.58 -16.03 23.05
CA GLY A 277 0.64 -15.07 23.60
C GLY A 277 -0.62 -15.71 24.15
N ASN A 278 -1.00 -16.90 23.66
CA ASN A 278 -2.12 -17.66 24.23
C ASN A 278 -1.79 -18.16 25.63
N GLU A 279 -0.61 -18.74 25.80
CA GLU A 279 -0.07 -19.23 27.08
C GLU A 279 0.14 -18.08 28.07
N LYS A 280 0.57 -16.92 27.57
CA LYS A 280 0.72 -15.68 28.35
C LYS A 280 -0.59 -14.97 28.64
N GLY A 281 -1.72 -15.46 28.13
CA GLY A 281 -3.05 -14.90 28.39
C GLY A 281 -3.34 -13.57 27.69
N PHE A 282 -2.62 -13.23 26.62
CA PHE A 282 -2.80 -11.96 25.87
C PHE A 282 -4.22 -11.78 25.31
N HIS A 283 -4.96 -12.87 25.13
CA HIS A 283 -6.35 -12.84 24.69
C HIS A 283 -7.36 -12.57 25.82
N THR A 284 -6.97 -12.76 27.08
CA THR A 284 -7.90 -12.70 28.22
C THR A 284 -8.41 -11.28 28.47
N ALA A 285 -9.63 -11.16 29.00
CA ALA A 285 -10.26 -9.86 29.25
C ALA A 285 -9.45 -8.99 30.24
N ASN A 286 -8.86 -9.63 31.26
CA ASN A 286 -8.17 -8.95 32.36
C ASN A 286 -6.65 -8.79 32.16
N PHE A 287 -6.13 -9.13 30.98
CA PHE A 287 -4.71 -8.94 30.68
C PHE A 287 -4.35 -7.45 30.72
N ASN A 288 -3.31 -7.08 31.47
CA ASN A 288 -2.82 -5.72 31.56
C ASN A 288 -1.87 -5.42 30.40
N ASP A 289 -2.36 -4.69 29.39
CA ASP A 289 -1.62 -4.26 28.21
C ASP A 289 -1.13 -2.81 28.29
N GLN A 290 -1.18 -2.15 29.45
CA GLN A 290 -0.81 -0.73 29.58
C GLN A 290 0.63 -0.44 29.16
N ALA A 291 1.53 -1.42 29.35
CA ALA A 291 2.93 -1.34 28.94
C ALA A 291 3.13 -1.50 27.42
N TRP A 292 2.13 -1.99 26.68
CA TRP A 292 2.23 -2.13 25.22
C TRP A 292 2.08 -0.76 24.55
N PRO A 293 2.90 -0.43 23.54
CA PRO A 293 2.74 0.79 22.78
C PRO A 293 1.40 0.83 22.03
N LEU A 294 0.94 2.04 21.70
CA LEU A 294 -0.20 2.26 20.83
C LEU A 294 0.25 2.46 19.38
N VAL A 295 -0.31 1.67 18.46
CA VAL A 295 -0.11 1.81 17.01
C VAL A 295 -1.42 2.15 16.33
N ALA A 296 -1.37 3.05 15.35
CA ALA A 296 -2.48 3.34 14.44
C ALA A 296 -2.65 2.21 13.42
N THR A 297 -3.87 2.02 12.92
CA THR A 297 -4.29 0.85 12.13
C THR A 297 -4.93 1.20 10.78
N GLN A 298 -5.09 2.50 10.48
CA GLN A 298 -5.75 2.96 9.26
C GLN A 298 -4.79 3.53 8.21
N ASN A 299 -4.28 4.76 8.42
CA ASN A 299 -3.61 5.56 7.37
C ASN A 299 -2.07 5.52 7.43
N ILE A 300 -1.50 4.63 8.25
CA ILE A 300 -0.06 4.50 8.42
C ILE A 300 0.29 3.04 8.62
N THR A 301 1.35 2.59 7.96
CA THR A 301 1.84 1.22 8.06
C THR A 301 2.59 1.00 9.38
N LEU A 302 2.76 -0.26 9.77
CA LEU A 302 3.39 -0.63 11.04
C LEU A 302 4.89 -0.27 11.07
N ASP A 303 5.59 -0.47 9.96
CA ASP A 303 7.00 -0.12 9.77
C ASP A 303 7.22 1.41 9.84
N ALA A 304 6.32 2.21 9.26
CA ALA A 304 6.36 3.67 9.36
C ALA A 304 6.19 4.20 10.80
N GLN A 305 5.71 3.35 11.71
CA GLN A 305 5.58 3.62 13.15
C GLN A 305 6.76 3.08 13.97
N GLY A 306 7.79 2.52 13.32
CA GLY A 306 8.99 1.97 13.96
C GLY A 306 8.93 0.48 14.29
N PHE A 307 7.90 -0.23 13.81
CA PHE A 307 7.67 -1.65 14.10
C PHE A 307 7.83 -2.49 12.82
N ASP A 308 9.08 -2.64 12.36
CA ASP A 308 9.43 -3.37 11.13
C ASP A 308 10.00 -4.77 11.46
N LYS A 309 9.11 -5.74 11.67
CA LYS A 309 9.51 -7.13 11.96
C LYS A 309 8.49 -8.15 11.50
N ASN A 310 8.98 -9.22 10.87
CA ASN A 310 8.19 -10.41 10.58
C ASN A 310 8.09 -11.29 11.83
N ALA A 311 6.94 -11.25 12.50
CA ALA A 311 6.67 -12.01 13.71
C ALA A 311 5.17 -12.27 13.87
N VAL A 312 4.79 -13.07 14.86
CA VAL A 312 3.42 -13.02 15.37
C VAL A 312 3.24 -11.71 16.11
N MET A 313 2.07 -11.10 15.92
CA MET A 313 1.70 -9.80 16.46
C MET A 313 0.42 -9.96 17.27
N TRP A 314 0.29 -9.16 18.33
CA TRP A 314 -0.91 -9.05 19.13
C TRP A 314 -1.39 -7.61 19.15
N TYR A 315 -2.69 -7.42 18.94
CA TYR A 315 -3.37 -6.13 19.05
C TYR A 315 -4.50 -6.25 20.07
N ARG A 316 -4.70 -5.20 20.87
CA ARG A 316 -5.81 -5.10 21.83
C ARG A 316 -6.43 -3.70 21.80
N THR A 317 -7.75 -3.64 21.89
CA THR A 317 -8.50 -2.39 22.09
C THR A 317 -9.83 -2.65 22.78
N SER A 318 -10.52 -1.58 23.18
CA SER A 318 -11.89 -1.65 23.70
C SER A 318 -12.91 -1.08 22.71
N PHE A 319 -14.16 -1.54 22.85
CA PHE A 319 -15.30 -1.05 22.09
C PHE A 319 -16.57 -1.10 22.95
N ASN A 320 -17.58 -0.32 22.58
CA ASN A 320 -18.80 -0.19 23.38
C ASN A 320 -19.98 -0.86 22.70
N VAL A 321 -20.74 -1.63 23.47
CA VAL A 321 -21.96 -2.30 23.03
C VAL A 321 -23.18 -1.63 23.67
N PRO A 322 -24.21 -1.24 22.90
CA PRO A 322 -25.43 -0.65 23.44
C PRO A 322 -26.15 -1.57 24.43
N ALA A 323 -26.97 -1.01 25.33
CA ALA A 323 -27.74 -1.81 26.30
C ALA A 323 -28.76 -2.75 25.65
N LYS A 324 -29.27 -2.38 24.47
CA LYS A 324 -30.16 -3.20 23.65
C LYS A 324 -29.50 -3.37 22.29
N HIS A 325 -29.32 -4.61 21.88
CA HIS A 325 -28.77 -4.95 20.57
C HIS A 325 -29.41 -6.26 20.10
N GLU A 326 -29.43 -6.46 18.80
CA GLU A 326 -29.80 -7.72 18.18
C GLU A 326 -28.50 -8.48 17.90
N LYS A 327 -28.36 -9.03 16.69
CA LYS A 327 -27.14 -9.66 16.23
C LYS A 327 -26.04 -8.63 15.97
N LEU A 328 -24.90 -8.84 16.61
CA LEU A 328 -23.73 -7.99 16.52
C LEU A 328 -22.61 -8.67 15.76
N ILE A 329 -22.10 -7.96 14.76
CA ILE A 329 -21.02 -8.43 13.89
C ILE A 329 -19.81 -7.52 14.00
N LEU A 330 -18.62 -8.11 14.15
CA LEU A 330 -17.38 -7.42 13.86
C LEU A 330 -16.98 -7.66 12.41
N PHE A 331 -16.65 -6.59 11.70
CA PHE A 331 -16.12 -6.64 10.34
C PHE A 331 -14.67 -6.16 10.31
N PHE A 332 -13.77 -7.00 9.83
CA PHE A 332 -12.39 -6.63 9.57
C PHE A 332 -12.23 -6.37 8.08
N GLY A 333 -11.97 -5.11 7.71
CA GLY A 333 -11.80 -4.75 6.31
C GLY A 333 -10.59 -5.45 5.67
N GLU A 334 -9.46 -5.48 6.36
CA GLU A 334 -8.24 -6.12 5.87
C GLU A 334 -7.18 -6.26 6.98
N VAL A 335 -6.60 -7.45 7.08
CA VAL A 335 -5.47 -7.74 7.97
C VAL A 335 -4.40 -8.51 7.17
N ASP A 336 -3.15 -8.06 7.18
CA ASP A 336 -2.04 -8.76 6.52
C ASP A 336 -1.35 -9.75 7.46
N GLY A 337 -1.96 -10.91 7.57
CA GLY A 337 -1.45 -12.06 8.28
C GLY A 337 -2.60 -13.01 8.65
N ALA A 338 -2.26 -14.24 9.03
CA ALA A 338 -3.30 -15.20 9.43
C ALA A 338 -3.81 -14.84 10.83
N SER A 339 -5.11 -14.64 10.99
CA SER A 339 -5.65 -13.97 12.18
C SER A 339 -6.49 -14.86 13.08
N GLU A 340 -6.37 -14.68 14.40
CA GLU A 340 -7.29 -15.19 15.44
C GLU A 340 -7.89 -14.01 16.20
N VAL A 341 -9.20 -14.05 16.43
CA VAL A 341 -9.91 -12.97 17.14
C VAL A 341 -10.55 -13.49 18.41
N TYR A 342 -10.40 -12.72 19.48
CA TYR A 342 -10.96 -12.98 20.79
C TYR A 342 -11.76 -11.78 21.25
N VAL A 343 -12.95 -12.04 21.79
CA VAL A 343 -13.79 -11.01 22.43
C VAL A 343 -14.04 -11.43 23.86
N ASN A 344 -13.68 -10.56 24.81
CA ASN A 344 -13.76 -10.84 26.24
C ASN A 344 -13.12 -12.18 26.65
N GLY A 345 -11.98 -12.54 26.04
CA GLY A 345 -11.28 -13.80 26.31
C GLY A 345 -11.80 -15.02 25.54
N LYS A 346 -12.93 -14.94 24.84
CA LYS A 346 -13.47 -16.05 24.05
C LYS A 346 -13.02 -15.98 22.60
N LYS A 347 -12.42 -17.06 22.08
CA LYS A 347 -12.06 -17.18 20.65
C LYS A 347 -13.33 -17.22 19.82
N ILE A 348 -13.38 -16.44 18.74
CA ILE A 348 -14.53 -16.37 17.83
C ILE A 348 -14.21 -17.10 16.54
N LEU A 349 -15.17 -17.87 16.03
CA LEU A 349 -15.03 -18.57 14.76
C LEU A 349 -15.13 -17.56 13.61
N ILE A 350 -14.22 -17.68 12.65
CA ILE A 350 -14.13 -16.77 11.51
C ILE A 350 -14.98 -17.30 10.36
N THR A 351 -15.96 -16.51 9.94
CA THR A 351 -16.75 -16.80 8.73
C THR A 351 -16.04 -16.18 7.54
N MET A 352 -15.46 -17.01 6.69
CA MET A 352 -14.83 -16.56 5.44
C MET A 352 -15.87 -16.43 4.33
N PRO A 353 -15.76 -15.41 3.45
CA PRO A 353 -16.60 -15.35 2.26
C PRO A 353 -16.38 -16.59 1.37
N PRO A 354 -17.39 -17.03 0.60
CA PRO A 354 -17.25 -18.12 -0.36
C PRO A 354 -16.07 -17.86 -1.30
N ALA A 355 -15.27 -18.90 -1.60
CA ALA A 355 -14.16 -18.75 -2.52
C ALA A 355 -14.69 -18.41 -3.92
N GLU A 356 -14.35 -17.22 -4.44
CA GLU A 356 -14.53 -16.92 -5.86
C GLU A 356 -13.77 -17.95 -6.70
N GLY A 357 -14.44 -18.50 -7.73
CA GLY A 357 -13.91 -19.56 -8.58
C GLY A 357 -12.49 -19.24 -9.05
N LYS A 358 -11.52 -20.09 -8.68
CA LYS A 358 -10.13 -19.93 -9.12
C LYS A 358 -10.08 -20.08 -10.65
N LYS A 359 -9.61 -19.06 -11.37
CA LYS A 359 -8.99 -19.31 -12.68
C LYS A 359 -7.75 -20.20 -12.44
N PRO A 360 -7.55 -21.27 -13.23
CA PRO A 360 -6.41 -22.15 -13.05
C PRO A 360 -5.12 -21.33 -13.14
N ALA A 361 -4.24 -21.52 -12.15
CA ALA A 361 -2.90 -20.96 -12.21
C ALA A 361 -2.16 -21.57 -13.42
N PRO A 362 -1.33 -20.80 -14.15
CA PRO A 362 -0.43 -21.39 -15.14
C PRO A 362 0.45 -22.43 -14.44
N THR A 363 0.50 -23.63 -15.01
CA THR A 363 1.28 -24.76 -14.52
C THR A 363 2.77 -24.42 -14.56
N SER A 364 3.31 -24.04 -13.41
CA SER A 364 4.74 -23.90 -13.20
C SER A 364 5.39 -25.28 -13.06
N THR A 365 6.22 -25.66 -14.02
CA THR A 365 6.99 -26.92 -14.05
C THR A 365 8.34 -26.85 -13.33
N LYS A 366 8.56 -25.88 -12.42
CA LYS A 366 9.82 -25.80 -11.67
C LYS A 366 9.85 -26.82 -10.52
N PRO A 367 10.92 -27.63 -10.38
CA PRO A 367 11.07 -28.54 -9.26
C PRO A 367 11.21 -27.74 -7.95
N ASN A 368 10.33 -28.06 -7.00
CA ASN A 368 10.26 -27.43 -5.68
C ASN A 368 11.33 -28.08 -4.78
N ILE A 369 12.56 -27.56 -4.78
CA ILE A 369 13.54 -27.89 -3.75
C ILE A 369 13.36 -26.88 -2.61
N ALA A 370 12.34 -27.08 -1.80
CA ALA A 370 12.17 -26.36 -0.54
C ALA A 370 12.26 -27.39 0.60
N VAL A 371 13.35 -27.33 1.35
CA VAL A 371 13.43 -27.95 2.67
C VAL A 371 12.41 -27.22 3.54
N VAL A 372 11.28 -27.87 3.83
CA VAL A 372 10.26 -27.34 4.74
C VAL A 372 10.74 -27.64 6.16
N PRO A 373 11.12 -26.63 6.98
CA PRO A 373 11.35 -26.87 8.40
C PRO A 373 10.04 -27.37 9.01
N ALA A 374 10.11 -28.28 9.99
CA ALA A 374 8.94 -28.81 10.68
C ALA A 374 8.02 -27.65 11.11
N GLY A 375 6.88 -27.53 10.43
CA GLY A 375 5.93 -26.44 10.67
C GLY A 375 5.27 -26.61 12.03
N LYS A 376 5.08 -25.50 12.74
CA LYS A 376 4.15 -25.45 13.88
C LYS A 376 2.78 -26.02 13.44
N PRO A 377 2.04 -26.69 14.32
CA PRO A 377 0.72 -27.25 13.98
C PRO A 377 -0.20 -26.17 13.39
N VAL A 378 -0.99 -26.56 12.40
CA VAL A 378 -1.93 -25.66 11.72
C VAL A 378 -3.01 -25.23 12.71
N ARG A 379 -3.07 -23.94 13.05
CA ARG A 379 -4.17 -23.41 13.87
C ARG A 379 -5.44 -23.38 13.03
N GLU A 380 -6.51 -23.97 13.54
CA GLU A 380 -7.81 -24.00 12.89
C GLU A 380 -8.57 -22.67 13.03
N GLY A 381 -9.37 -22.33 12.02
CA GLY A 381 -10.25 -21.16 12.03
C GLY A 381 -9.56 -19.81 11.77
N LEU A 382 -8.40 -19.80 11.09
CA LEU A 382 -7.67 -18.56 10.77
C LEU A 382 -8.30 -17.79 9.61
N ALA A 383 -8.38 -16.46 9.76
CA ALA A 383 -8.67 -15.60 8.62
C ALA A 383 -7.48 -15.62 7.66
N LYS A 384 -7.77 -15.57 6.35
CA LYS A 384 -6.74 -15.45 5.33
C LYS A 384 -6.23 -14.01 5.26
N ALA A 385 -4.91 -13.85 5.17
CA ALA A 385 -4.28 -12.55 4.96
C ALA A 385 -4.89 -11.79 3.77
N ARG A 386 -5.06 -10.48 3.94
CA ARG A 386 -5.59 -9.52 2.95
C ARG A 386 -6.92 -9.94 2.33
N THR A 387 -7.79 -10.51 3.14
CA THR A 387 -9.17 -10.85 2.78
C THR A 387 -10.08 -10.34 3.88
N PRO A 388 -11.13 -9.56 3.56
CA PRO A 388 -12.10 -9.12 4.56
C PRO A 388 -12.83 -10.33 5.17
N PHE A 389 -13.24 -10.21 6.44
CA PHE A 389 -14.00 -11.25 7.13
C PHE A 389 -14.93 -10.66 8.19
N GLU A 390 -15.96 -11.42 8.55
CA GLU A 390 -16.92 -11.05 9.59
C GLU A 390 -17.03 -12.09 10.69
N LEU A 391 -17.42 -11.65 11.89
CA LEU A 391 -17.51 -12.46 13.11
C LEU A 391 -18.81 -12.16 13.84
N ASP A 392 -19.59 -13.18 14.15
CA ASP A 392 -20.73 -13.04 15.07
C ASP A 392 -20.22 -13.03 16.52
N ILE A 393 -20.46 -11.92 17.21
CA ILE A 393 -20.02 -11.69 18.58
C ILE A 393 -21.18 -11.60 19.57
N THR A 394 -22.41 -11.85 19.12
CA THR A 394 -23.64 -11.60 19.88
C THR A 394 -23.64 -12.29 21.24
N SER A 395 -23.18 -13.54 21.30
CA SER A 395 -23.21 -14.38 22.51
C SER A 395 -22.05 -14.16 23.49
N VAL A 396 -21.08 -13.31 23.14
CA VAL A 396 -19.83 -13.12 23.91
C VAL A 396 -19.64 -11.69 24.44
N VAL A 397 -20.46 -10.76 23.98
CA VAL A 397 -20.44 -9.36 24.44
C VAL A 397 -21.41 -9.11 25.58
N LYS A 398 -21.17 -8.00 26.28
CA LYS A 398 -22.03 -7.45 27.33
C LYS A 398 -22.33 -5.98 27.04
N PRO A 399 -23.43 -5.41 27.52
CA PRO A 399 -23.63 -3.96 27.51
C PRO A 399 -22.44 -3.18 28.10
N GLY A 400 -22.10 -2.06 27.49
CA GLY A 400 -20.97 -1.22 27.88
C GLY A 400 -19.66 -1.67 27.25
N GLU A 401 -18.56 -1.52 27.99
CA GLU A 401 -17.21 -1.77 27.47
C GLU A 401 -16.91 -3.27 27.32
N ASN A 402 -16.35 -3.61 26.16
CA ASN A 402 -15.86 -4.94 25.80
C ASN A 402 -14.43 -4.83 25.28
N ILE A 403 -13.67 -5.92 25.41
CA ILE A 403 -12.29 -5.99 24.92
C ILE A 403 -12.22 -6.92 23.72
N ILE A 404 -11.47 -6.49 22.71
CA ILE A 404 -11.05 -7.33 21.59
C ILE A 404 -9.54 -7.55 21.65
N ALA A 405 -9.11 -8.77 21.41
CA ALA A 405 -7.72 -9.13 21.16
C ALA A 405 -7.60 -9.83 19.80
N LEU A 406 -6.61 -9.42 19.01
CA LEU A 406 -6.32 -9.95 17.69
C LEU A 406 -4.88 -10.46 17.68
N ARG A 407 -4.71 -11.75 17.37
CA ARG A 407 -3.41 -12.32 17.02
C ARG A 407 -3.28 -12.34 15.50
N VAL A 408 -2.13 -11.89 14.97
CA VAL A 408 -1.81 -11.90 13.54
C VAL A 408 -0.50 -12.63 13.32
N ASP A 409 -0.50 -13.70 12.53
CA ASP A 409 0.72 -14.36 12.07
C ASP A 409 1.25 -13.68 10.81
N HIS A 410 2.31 -12.89 10.99
CA HIS A 410 3.08 -12.26 9.92
C HIS A 410 4.54 -12.77 9.90
N THR A 411 4.75 -14.06 10.17
CA THR A 411 6.11 -14.66 10.20
C THR A 411 6.70 -14.88 8.80
N LYS A 412 5.84 -14.94 7.77
CA LYS A 412 6.27 -15.13 6.37
C LYS A 412 6.45 -13.78 5.70
N ILE A 413 7.69 -13.50 5.30
CA ILE A 413 8.01 -12.32 4.50
C ILE A 413 7.21 -12.32 3.19
N THR A 414 6.58 -11.19 2.87
CA THR A 414 5.92 -10.95 1.59
C THR A 414 6.65 -9.87 0.80
N ASP A 415 6.46 -9.83 -0.52
CA ASP A 415 7.07 -8.79 -1.36
C ASP A 415 6.54 -7.38 -1.06
N LEU A 416 5.47 -7.24 -0.27
CA LEU A 416 4.94 -5.95 0.14
C LEU A 416 5.54 -5.44 1.46
N ALA A 417 6.15 -6.31 2.27
CA ALA A 417 6.68 -5.97 3.59
C ALA A 417 5.67 -5.15 4.44
N LEU A 418 4.42 -5.60 4.43
CA LEU A 418 3.31 -5.04 5.23
C LEU A 418 3.23 -5.78 6.58
N GLY A 419 2.12 -5.62 7.30
CA GLY A 419 1.82 -6.39 8.49
C GLY A 419 0.65 -5.77 9.26
N GLY A 420 -0.08 -6.61 9.99
CA GLY A 420 -1.11 -6.14 10.92
C GLY A 420 -2.41 -5.69 10.27
N ILE A 421 -3.16 -4.84 10.97
CA ILE A 421 -4.44 -4.28 10.50
C ILE A 421 -4.14 -3.20 9.46
N LEU A 422 -4.77 -3.31 8.28
CA LEU A 422 -4.56 -2.39 7.14
C LEU A 422 -5.78 -1.50 6.85
N ARG A 423 -6.93 -1.81 7.48
CA ARG A 423 -8.23 -1.17 7.24
C ARG A 423 -9.04 -1.15 8.54
N PRO A 424 -9.99 -0.23 8.67
CA PRO A 424 -10.82 -0.10 9.87
C PRO A 424 -11.58 -1.38 10.20
N VAL A 425 -11.81 -1.56 11.50
CA VAL A 425 -12.66 -2.62 12.06
C VAL A 425 -13.98 -1.99 12.49
N LEU A 426 -15.11 -2.59 12.09
CA LEU A 426 -16.44 -2.05 12.39
C LEU A 426 -17.21 -2.96 13.34
N LEU A 427 -18.02 -2.35 14.21
CA LEU A 427 -19.13 -3.00 14.90
C LEU A 427 -20.44 -2.70 14.16
N ILE A 428 -21.17 -3.74 13.79
CA ILE A 428 -22.39 -3.66 12.97
C ILE A 428 -23.54 -4.37 13.68
N ASN A 429 -24.71 -3.73 13.75
CA ASN A 429 -25.96 -4.39 14.09
C ASN A 429 -26.60 -4.95 12.83
N LYS A 430 -26.85 -6.26 12.78
CA LYS A 430 -27.64 -6.92 11.73
C LYS A 430 -29.01 -7.28 12.33
N PRO A 431 -30.08 -6.52 12.04
CA PRO A 431 -31.41 -6.91 12.48
C PRO A 431 -31.79 -8.26 11.85
N GLU A 432 -32.48 -9.11 12.60
CA GLU A 432 -33.01 -10.39 12.11
C GLU A 432 -34.24 -10.21 11.21
#